data_AF-A0ABD4KV56-F1
#
_entry.id   AF-A0ABD4KV56-F1
#
_cell.length_a   1.000
_cell.length_b   1.000
_cell.length_c   1.000
_cell.angle_alpha   90.00
_cell.angle_beta   90.00
_cell.angle_gamma   90.00
#
_symmetry.space_group_name_H-M   'P 1'
#
loop_
_entity.id
_entity.type
_entity.pdbx_description
1 polymer ?
#
loop_
_entity_poly.entity_id
_entity_poly.type
_entity_poly.pdbx_seq_one_letter_code
_entity_poly.pdbx_strand_id
1 'polypeptide(L)'
;YFREDKNDNPAGNNAAESWTANIYDPAWGPEDSSYDNYYKLLVDSTQISYGIADTLSLADGKYQLTLGLRRQSIDYESGISWNGSAFPTTKFKESTYTPAIAALYKLSNSASLYGNYTEGLTNGKTAGSGAANAGEAFEPQ
;
A
#
# COMPACT_ATOMS: atom_id res chain seq x y z
N TYR A 1 8.32 -2.32 -8.79
CA TYR A 1 7.14 -3.20 -8.98
C TYR A 1 6.92 -3.91 -7.66
N PHE A 2 5.85 -3.57 -6.94
CA PHE A 2 5.48 -4.24 -5.71
C PHE A 2 4.06 -4.78 -5.92
N ARG A 3 3.90 -6.10 -5.74
CA ARG A 3 2.62 -6.80 -5.87
C ARG A 3 2.39 -7.52 -4.56
N GLU A 4 1.28 -7.24 -3.92
CA GLU A 4 0.88 -7.93 -2.70
C GLU A 4 -0.39 -8.71 -3.02
N ASP A 5 -0.22 -10.02 -3.24
CA ASP A 5 -1.32 -10.97 -3.37
C ASP A 5 -1.58 -11.54 -1.97
N LYS A 6 -2.55 -10.96 -1.25
CA LYS A 6 -2.98 -11.52 0.03
C LYS A 6 -4.02 -12.58 -0.24
N ASN A 7 -3.54 -13.79 -0.47
CA ASN A 7 -4.37 -14.99 -0.45
C ASN A 7 -4.49 -15.55 0.97
N ASP A 8 -4.57 -14.63 1.96
CA ASP A 8 -4.71 -14.97 3.36
C ASP A 8 -6.13 -15.48 3.58
N ASN A 9 -6.24 -16.80 3.66
CA ASN A 9 -7.43 -17.49 4.10
C ASN A 9 -7.67 -17.07 5.58
N PRO A 10 -8.70 -16.28 5.96
CA PRO A 10 -9.10 -16.25 7.36
C PRO A 10 -9.58 -17.66 7.73
N ALA A 11 -8.75 -18.42 8.44
CA ALA A 11 -9.17 -19.69 9.02
C ALA A 11 -10.40 -19.40 9.89
N GLY A 12 -11.44 -20.23 9.71
CA GLY A 12 -12.84 -19.92 9.99
C GLY A 12 -13.21 -19.55 11.43
N ASN A 13 -14.47 -19.14 11.57
CA ASN A 13 -15.15 -19.01 12.84
C ASN A 13 -15.37 -20.40 13.45
N ASN A 14 -14.33 -20.94 14.08
CA ASN A 14 -14.43 -22.11 14.93
C ASN A 14 -14.42 -21.63 16.37
N ALA A 15 -15.44 -22.04 17.13
CA ALA A 15 -15.53 -21.77 18.56
C ALA A 15 -14.16 -22.02 19.20
N ALA A 16 -13.63 -21.01 19.89
CA ALA A 16 -12.28 -21.04 20.41
C ALA A 16 -12.12 -22.18 21.43
N GLU A 17 -11.69 -23.35 20.98
CA GLU A 17 -10.95 -24.24 21.85
C GLU A 17 -9.57 -23.59 22.09
N SER A 18 -9.20 -23.43 23.35
CA SER A 18 -7.93 -22.79 23.71
C SER A 18 -6.78 -23.78 23.51
N TRP A 19 -5.94 -23.56 22.50
CA TRP A 19 -4.71 -24.33 22.28
C TRP A 19 -3.50 -23.46 22.62
N THR A 20 -2.59 -23.99 23.45
CA THR A 20 -1.36 -23.28 23.80
C THR A 20 -0.30 -23.61 22.75
N ALA A 21 -0.01 -22.66 21.87
CA ALA A 21 1.08 -22.73 20.89
C ALA A 21 2.03 -21.54 21.07
N ASN A 22 3.29 -21.68 20.66
CA ASN A 22 4.24 -20.57 20.66
C ASN A 22 5.01 -20.50 19.33
N ILE A 23 5.66 -19.37 19.03
CA ILE A 23 6.34 -19.15 17.73
C ILE A 23 7.59 -20.03 17.56
N TYR A 24 8.12 -20.58 18.65
CA TYR A 24 9.32 -21.42 18.64
C TYR A 24 8.99 -22.92 18.62
N ASP A 25 7.73 -23.28 18.88
CA ASP A 25 7.18 -24.62 18.87
C ASP A 25 5.68 -24.54 18.50
N PRO A 26 5.37 -24.44 17.19
CA PRO A 26 4.01 -24.31 16.72
C PRO A 26 3.26 -25.65 16.87
N ALA A 27 2.20 -25.66 17.67
CA ALA A 27 1.27 -26.77 17.77
C ALA A 27 0.05 -26.52 16.88
N TRP A 28 -0.18 -27.39 15.90
CA TRP A 28 -1.34 -27.35 15.01
C TRP A 28 -2.45 -28.24 15.58
N GLY A 29 -3.63 -27.68 15.82
CA GLY A 29 -4.80 -28.42 16.31
C GLY A 29 -5.34 -29.42 15.27
N PRO A 30 -6.37 -30.22 15.63
CA PRO A 30 -7.00 -31.17 14.72
C PRO A 30 -7.54 -30.48 13.46
N GLU A 31 -7.45 -31.17 12.32
CA GLU A 31 -8.03 -30.72 11.06
C GLU A 31 -9.57 -30.71 11.18
N ASP A 32 -10.18 -29.56 10.93
CA ASP A 32 -11.64 -29.42 10.95
C ASP A 32 -12.26 -30.20 9.79
N SER A 33 -13.30 -30.99 10.08
CA SER A 33 -13.99 -31.87 9.12
C SER A 33 -15.38 -31.37 8.74
N SER A 34 -15.73 -30.16 9.16
CA SER A 34 -17.00 -29.52 8.80
C SER A 34 -16.94 -29.03 7.36
N TYR A 35 -18.06 -29.12 6.61
CA TYR A 35 -18.20 -28.48 5.29
C TYR A 35 -18.10 -26.96 5.50
N ASP A 36 -16.86 -26.48 5.41
CA ASP A 36 -16.48 -25.15 5.84
C ASP A 36 -17.14 -24.16 4.86
N ASN A 37 -18.07 -23.34 5.35
CA ASN A 37 -18.57 -22.20 4.59
C ASN A 37 -17.44 -21.19 4.52
N TYR A 38 -16.51 -21.46 3.60
CA TYR A 38 -15.24 -20.81 3.58
C TYR A 38 -15.42 -19.42 2.92
N TYR A 39 -15.37 -18.37 3.73
CA TYR A 39 -15.29 -16.99 3.26
C TYR A 39 -13.82 -16.64 2.99
N LYS A 40 -13.41 -16.56 1.71
CA LYS A 40 -12.11 -15.99 1.32
C LYS A 40 -12.25 -14.49 1.20
N LEU A 41 -11.43 -13.73 1.93
CA LEU A 41 -11.18 -12.34 1.57
C LEU A 41 -10.21 -12.36 0.39
N LEU A 42 -10.71 -12.00 -0.78
CA LEU A 42 -9.88 -11.79 -1.96
C LEU A 42 -9.40 -10.35 -1.90
N VAL A 43 -8.09 -10.12 -1.85
CA VAL A 43 -7.52 -8.78 -1.94
C VAL A 43 -6.36 -8.82 -2.94
N ASP A 44 -6.50 -8.11 -4.04
CA ASP A 44 -5.43 -7.86 -5.02
C ASP A 44 -5.07 -6.38 -4.96
N SER A 45 -3.79 -6.10 -4.71
CA SER A 45 -3.23 -4.76 -4.74
C SER A 45 -1.99 -4.74 -5.63
N THR A 46 -2.13 -4.07 -6.78
CA THR A 46 -1.03 -3.86 -7.72
C THR A 46 -0.64 -2.38 -7.74
N GLN A 47 0.61 -2.08 -7.37
CA GLN A 47 1.16 -0.72 -7.39
C GLN A 47 2.28 -0.58 -8.42
N ILE A 48 2.14 0.40 -9.31
CA ILE A 48 3.12 0.71 -10.36
C ILE A 48 3.54 2.16 -10.22
N SER A 49 4.84 2.45 -10.21
CA SER A 49 5.34 3.82 -10.14
C SER A 49 6.45 4.08 -11.17
N TYR A 50 6.46 5.31 -11.67
CA TYR A 50 7.46 5.85 -12.58
C TYR A 50 7.95 7.18 -12.02
N GLY A 51 9.27 7.39 -11.98
CA GLY A 51 9.85 8.60 -11.43
C GLY A 51 10.97 9.13 -12.30
N ILE A 52 11.10 10.45 -12.33
CA ILE A 52 12.22 11.17 -12.92
C ILE A 52 12.70 12.22 -11.93
N ALA A 53 14.01 12.40 -11.82
CA ALA A 53 14.60 13.46 -11.03
C ALA A 53 15.87 13.96 -11.71
N ASP A 54 16.15 15.24 -11.56
CA ASP A 54 17.35 15.90 -12.04
C ASP A 54 17.99 16.71 -10.90
N THR A 55 19.32 16.74 -10.85
CA THR A 55 20.07 17.49 -9.83
C THR A 55 20.98 18.49 -10.50
N LEU A 56 20.64 19.77 -10.32
CA LEU A 56 21.42 20.89 -10.80
C LEU A 56 22.51 21.21 -9.79
N SER A 57 23.74 21.33 -10.28
CA SER A 57 24.92 21.69 -9.48
C SER A 57 25.45 23.04 -9.93
N LEU A 58 25.65 23.95 -8.97
CA LEU A 58 26.09 25.33 -9.20
C LEU A 58 27.31 25.64 -8.33
N ALA A 59 28.13 26.58 -8.80
CA ALA A 59 29.35 27.05 -8.13
C ALA A 59 30.25 25.89 -7.68
N ASP A 60 30.69 25.07 -8.65
CA ASP A 60 31.52 23.87 -8.44
C ASP A 60 30.92 22.90 -7.40
N GLY A 61 29.59 22.83 -7.35
CA GLY A 61 28.83 21.96 -6.46
C GLY A 61 28.69 22.47 -5.03
N LYS A 62 28.86 23.77 -4.81
CA LYS A 62 28.54 24.45 -3.54
C LYS A 62 27.03 24.52 -3.30
N TYR A 63 26.24 24.68 -4.35
CA TYR A 63 24.78 24.62 -4.30
C TYR A 63 24.29 23.48 -5.17
N GLN A 64 23.44 22.62 -4.62
CA GLN A 64 22.78 21.56 -5.37
C GLN A 64 21.28 21.66 -5.16
N LEU A 65 20.54 21.59 -6.26
CA LEU A 65 19.08 21.59 -6.25
C LEU A 65 18.59 20.38 -7.04
N THR A 66 17.87 19.50 -6.35
CA THR A 66 17.24 18.32 -6.94
C THR A 66 15.75 18.59 -7.12
N LEU A 67 15.25 18.38 -8.33
CA LEU A 67 13.84 18.42 -8.67
C LEU A 67 13.42 17.06 -9.20
N GLY A 68 12.33 16.53 -8.68
CA GLY A 68 11.81 15.23 -9.07
C GLY A 68 10.29 15.21 -9.13
N LEU A 69 9.79 14.31 -9.97
CA LEU A 69 8.37 14.01 -10.09
C LEU A 69 8.21 12.50 -10.19
N ARG A 70 7.25 11.96 -9.44
CA ARG A 70 6.92 10.54 -9.47
C ARG A 70 5.44 10.35 -9.73
N ARG A 71 5.09 9.61 -10.78
CA ARG A 71 3.74 9.14 -11.06
C ARG A 71 3.55 7.77 -10.41
N GLN A 72 2.57 7.64 -9.54
CA GLN A 72 2.21 6.38 -8.90
C GLN A 72 0.78 6.00 -9.33
N SER A 73 0.59 4.74 -9.72
CA SER A 73 -0.68 4.13 -10.06
C SER A 73 -0.96 2.98 -9.09
N ILE A 74 -2.19 2.91 -8.60
CA ILE A 74 -2.67 1.88 -7.68
C ILE A 74 -3.89 1.24 -8.33
N ASP A 75 -3.88 -0.09 -8.43
CA ASP A 75 -5.00 -0.91 -8.85
C ASP A 75 -5.32 -1.83 -7.67
N TYR A 76 -6.49 -1.64 -7.06
CA TYR A 76 -6.89 -2.37 -5.87
C TYR A 76 -8.25 -2.99 -6.08
N GLU A 77 -8.35 -4.27 -5.76
CA GLU A 77 -9.56 -5.05 -5.82
C GLU A 77 -9.72 -5.82 -4.51
N SER A 78 -10.90 -5.76 -3.91
CA SER A 78 -11.26 -6.61 -2.79
C SER A 78 -12.63 -7.25 -2.99
N GLY A 79 -12.79 -8.43 -2.40
CA GLY A 79 -13.98 -9.25 -2.54
C GLY A 79 -14.10 -10.28 -1.44
N ILE A 80 -15.26 -10.90 -1.38
CA ILE A 80 -15.51 -12.08 -0.54
C ILE A 80 -15.86 -13.22 -1.49
N SER A 81 -15.14 -14.33 -1.43
CA SER A 81 -15.57 -15.57 -2.07
C SER A 81 -16.29 -16.45 -1.06
N TRP A 82 -17.50 -16.87 -1.38
CA TRP A 82 -18.32 -17.79 -0.57
C TRP A 82 -18.66 -19.03 -1.40
N ASN A 83 -18.32 -20.22 -0.89
CA ASN A 83 -18.61 -21.51 -1.53
C ASN A 83 -18.22 -21.57 -3.03
N GLY A 84 -17.05 -21.03 -3.37
CA GLY A 84 -16.50 -21.01 -4.73
C GLY A 84 -17.05 -19.91 -5.64
N SER A 85 -18.01 -19.10 -5.17
CA SER A 85 -18.51 -17.92 -5.89
C SER A 85 -17.85 -16.66 -5.35
N ALA A 86 -17.17 -15.90 -6.22
CA ALA A 86 -16.52 -14.64 -5.85
C ALA A 86 -17.47 -13.45 -5.98
N PHE A 87 -17.57 -12.65 -4.92
CA PHE A 87 -18.35 -11.42 -4.84
C PHE A 87 -17.40 -10.23 -4.62
N PRO A 88 -16.99 -9.51 -5.68
CA PRO A 88 -16.15 -8.33 -5.51
C PRO A 88 -16.92 -7.22 -4.78
N THR A 89 -16.31 -6.63 -3.75
CA THR A 89 -16.90 -5.59 -2.89
C THR A 89 -16.29 -4.22 -3.14
N THR A 90 -15.04 -4.12 -3.59
CA THR A 90 -14.40 -2.83 -3.89
C THR A 90 -13.44 -3.00 -5.06
N LYS A 91 -13.51 -2.10 -6.04
CA LYS A 91 -12.51 -2.00 -7.10
C LYS A 91 -12.21 -0.53 -7.32
N PHE A 92 -10.96 -0.13 -7.12
CA PHE A 92 -10.52 1.22 -7.43
C PHE A 92 -9.20 1.22 -8.18
N LYS A 93 -9.08 2.13 -9.14
CA LYS A 93 -7.86 2.34 -9.91
C LYS A 93 -7.59 3.83 -9.94
N GLU A 94 -6.48 4.23 -9.35
CA GLU A 94 -6.13 5.64 -9.19
C GLU A 94 -4.69 5.91 -9.63
N SER A 95 -4.40 7.15 -10.04
CA SER A 95 -3.06 7.57 -10.42
C SER A 95 -2.79 9.00 -10.01
N THR A 96 -1.62 9.24 -9.43
CA THR A 96 -1.26 10.53 -8.85
C THR A 96 0.19 10.87 -9.12
N TYR A 97 0.47 12.18 -9.22
CA TYR A 97 1.82 12.71 -9.34
C TYR A 97 2.26 13.29 -8.00
N THR A 98 3.40 12.84 -7.48
CA THR A 98 4.05 13.38 -6.27
C THR A 98 5.30 14.16 -6.67
N PRO A 99 5.37 15.47 -6.39
CA PRO A 99 6.59 16.25 -6.52
C PRO A 99 7.58 15.93 -5.41
N ALA A 100 8.87 16.09 -5.72
CA ALA A 100 9.97 16.02 -4.79
C ALA A 100 10.96 17.15 -5.09
N ILE A 101 11.40 17.86 -4.06
CA ILE A 101 12.37 18.95 -4.14
C ILE A 101 13.40 18.74 -3.03
N ALA A 102 14.68 18.86 -3.33
CA ALA A 102 15.71 18.89 -2.31
C ALA A 102 16.76 19.94 -2.65
N ALA A 103 17.29 20.60 -1.61
CA ALA A 103 18.35 21.59 -1.74
C ALA A 103 19.48 21.25 -0.77
N LEU A 104 20.71 21.44 -1.23
CA LEU A 104 21.92 21.26 -0.44
C LEU A 104 22.85 22.45 -0.66
N TYR A 105 23.36 22.97 0.44
CA TYR A 105 24.32 24.06 0.48
C TYR A 105 25.56 23.65 1.26
N LYS A 106 26.72 23.69 0.62
CA LYS A 106 28.01 23.42 1.28
C LYS A 106 28.52 24.69 1.97
N LEU A 107 28.61 24.62 3.30
CA LEU A 107 29.19 25.67 4.14
C LEU A 107 30.72 25.63 4.09
N SER A 108 31.29 24.42 4.06
CA SER A 108 32.73 24.15 3.92
C SER A 108 32.94 22.77 3.30
N ASN A 109 34.19 22.32 3.17
CA ASN A 109 34.53 20.97 2.72
C ASN A 109 34.04 19.87 3.69
N SER A 110 33.69 20.25 4.92
CA SER A 110 33.31 19.31 6.00
C SER A 110 31.91 19.56 6.56
N ALA A 111 31.23 20.62 6.12
CA ALA A 111 29.92 21.00 6.64
C ALA A 111 28.96 21.37 5.50
N SER A 112 27.75 20.84 5.54
CA SER A 112 26.69 21.13 4.57
C SER A 112 25.34 21.24 5.27
N LEU A 113 24.51 22.15 4.78
CA LEU A 113 23.12 22.29 5.16
C LEU A 113 22.26 21.69 4.05
N TYR A 114 21.25 20.91 4.42
CA TYR A 114 20.32 20.34 3.46
C TYR A 114 18.87 20.52 3.92
N GLY A 115 17.95 20.54 2.96
CA GLY A 115 16.52 20.52 3.20
C GLY A 115 15.81 19.85 2.04
N ASN A 116 14.72 19.13 2.33
CA ASN A 116 13.93 18.45 1.31
C ASN A 116 12.43 18.59 1.57
N TYR A 117 11.67 18.46 0.50
CA TYR A 117 10.23 18.42 0.47
C TYR A 117 9.82 17.28 -0.46
N THR A 118 8.95 16.39 0.00
CA THR A 118 8.44 15.28 -0.82
C THR A 118 7.06 14.95 -0.34
N GLU A 119 6.12 14.79 -1.27
CA GLU A 119 4.78 14.33 -0.96
C GLU A 119 4.75 12.79 -0.94
N GLY A 120 4.21 12.23 0.15
CA GLY A 120 3.95 10.80 0.28
C GLY A 120 2.49 10.52 -0.04
N LEU A 121 2.21 9.51 -0.85
CA LEU A 121 0.83 9.10 -1.14
C LEU A 121 0.34 8.11 -0.10
N THR A 122 -0.81 8.41 0.51
CA THR A 122 -1.59 7.45 1.28
C THR A 122 -2.88 7.16 0.53
N ASN A 123 -3.28 5.88 0.46
CA ASN A 123 -4.51 5.48 -0.23
C ASN A 123 -5.71 6.25 0.34
N GLY A 124 -6.42 7.00 -0.51
CA GLY A 124 -7.68 7.64 -0.15
C GLY A 124 -8.71 6.58 0.28
N LYS A 125 -9.45 6.85 1.36
CA LYS A 125 -10.50 5.93 1.82
C LYS A 125 -11.59 5.83 0.75
N THR A 126 -12.11 4.63 0.49
CA THR A 126 -13.29 4.42 -0.34
C THR A 126 -14.52 5.02 0.34
N ALA A 127 -15.38 5.73 -0.41
CA ALA A 127 -16.60 6.31 0.14
C ALA A 127 -17.58 5.23 0.64
N GLY A 128 -18.02 5.36 1.90
CA GLY A 128 -18.91 4.39 2.56
C GLY A 128 -20.33 4.36 2.00
N SER A 129 -21.03 3.24 2.23
CA SER A 129 -22.29 2.81 1.61
C SER A 129 -23.54 3.70 1.87
N GLY A 130 -23.40 4.85 2.53
CA GLY A 130 -24.49 5.79 2.81
C GLY A 130 -24.30 7.17 2.18
N ALA A 131 -23.21 7.39 1.43
CA ALA A 131 -22.96 8.64 0.71
C ALA A 131 -23.56 8.59 -0.71
N ALA A 132 -23.91 9.75 -1.27
CA ALA A 132 -24.41 9.84 -2.65
C ALA A 132 -23.40 9.32 -3.71
N ASN A 133 -22.11 9.25 -3.34
CA ASN A 133 -20.99 8.73 -4.13
C ASN A 133 -20.39 7.45 -3.53
N ALA A 134 -21.19 6.63 -2.86
CA ALA A 134 -20.76 5.36 -2.30
C ALA A 134 -20.05 4.48 -3.36
N GLY A 135 -18.82 4.04 -3.05
CA GLY A 135 -17.99 3.27 -3.98
C GLY A 135 -16.99 4.07 -4.82
N GLU A 136 -17.04 5.41 -4.82
CA GLU A 136 -15.99 6.24 -5.41
C GLU A 136 -14.79 6.38 -4.46
N ALA A 137 -13.58 6.30 -5.03
CA ALA A 137 -12.35 6.63 -4.32
C ALA A 137 -12.20 8.16 -4.28
N PHE A 138 -11.91 8.71 -3.10
CA PHE A 138 -11.53 10.11 -2.98
C PHE A 138 -10.14 10.32 -3.59
N GLU A 139 -9.94 11.50 -4.19
CA GLU A 139 -8.62 11.93 -4.63
C GLU A 139 -7.61 11.79 -3.47
N PRO A 140 -6.35 11.46 -3.78
CA PRO A 140 -5.33 11.16 -2.79
C PRO A 140 -4.90 12.45 -2.08
N GLN A 141 -4.60 12.35 -0.79
CA GLN A 141 -3.98 13.41 0.02
C GLN A 141 -2.58 13.02 0.46
#